data_AF-A0A0G0AB63-F1
#
_entry.id   AF-A0A0G0AB63-F1
#
_cell.length_a   1.000
_cell.length_b   1.000
_cell.length_c   1.000
_cell.angle_alpha   90.00
_cell.angle_beta   90.00
_cell.angle_gamma   90.00
#
_symmetry.space_group_name_H-M   'P 1'
#
loop_
_entity.id
_entity.type
_entity.pdbx_description
1 polymer ?
#
loop_
_entity_poly.entity_id
_entity_poly.type
_entity_poly.pdbx_seq_one_letter_code
_entity_poly.pdbx_strand_id
1 'polypeptide(L)'
;MNFDFSKFYLTLICLFLFSYFDLFSHVKLVVANFPKQDVEDVQNSKSTLFNSAQEVEVQSELSHNFKFEWQKIREKYANGVVQIIVQVSEFNWEEPFKAPLSYESYGSGFFIDKQGYIVTNYHVIEEASRQQDAIEIQLPFSKRRFRLKVGGINPDRDIALLKLDQPGFDLISSKLKEIPSLPLGDSDKIRSIIDIIDLGYPLGQEKLKVTKGIICGREFLSDEPFLGGDSYFQIDAAINPGNSGGPSFNNAGEVIGISTSYYSDAQNIGFIIPINDVKNVIDELRKTKLQYKPFLGAVFGNTSVDMLKFLNDPNDGGWFISKVFKKTLFAENDVREGDLLYEIDGYKVDMFGEIKVDWSDAKVSIFDLINRLPIGHELKLVLYRKGEKINKTFKLECAKPLPIRYIYPEFEKVDFEIVGGMVIMELALNHVEPLSKYNPYLINYLQRDNQYESRLIISHIIPNSQAQKSRTIEKGELLEEINGIKVRTISDFRKAVLESAKNGYLSVKTEEGDFVVLSVAKILSEEDLLAREYVYEKTDLIKELYRLYKSNKKN
;
A
#
# COMPACT_ATOMS: atom_id res chain seq x y z
N MET A 1 -32.28 39.60 -37.48
CA MET A 1 -32.68 38.21 -37.78
C MET A 1 -33.30 37.64 -36.51
N ASN A 2 -34.61 37.37 -36.56
CA ASN A 2 -35.39 36.83 -35.46
C ASN A 2 -35.11 35.32 -35.30
N PHE A 3 -34.83 34.86 -34.08
CA PHE A 3 -34.80 33.44 -33.73
C PHE A 3 -36.02 33.12 -32.85
N ASP A 4 -36.78 32.13 -33.29
CA ASP A 4 -38.06 31.69 -32.73
C ASP A 4 -37.84 30.63 -31.62
N PHE A 5 -38.32 30.92 -30.42
CA PHE A 5 -38.13 30.14 -29.19
C PHE A 5 -39.14 28.98 -29.00
N SER A 6 -40.02 28.72 -29.97
CA SER A 6 -41.13 27.74 -29.81
C SER A 6 -40.76 26.27 -30.05
N LYS A 7 -39.53 25.95 -30.49
CA LYS A 7 -39.12 24.56 -30.81
C LYS A 7 -38.28 23.84 -29.74
N PHE A 8 -37.93 24.50 -28.63
CA PHE A 8 -37.04 23.90 -27.62
C PHE A 8 -37.78 23.24 -26.44
N TYR A 9 -39.08 23.47 -26.28
CA TYR A 9 -39.84 22.98 -25.11
C TYR A 9 -40.66 21.70 -25.36
N LEU A 10 -40.88 21.26 -26.61
CA LEU A 10 -41.75 20.11 -26.89
C LEU A 10 -41.01 18.77 -27.02
N THR A 11 -39.72 18.75 -27.35
CA THR A 11 -38.96 17.48 -27.46
C THR A 11 -38.38 17.03 -26.11
N LEU A 12 -38.22 17.96 -25.15
CA LEU A 12 -37.84 17.65 -23.77
C LEU A 12 -38.94 16.87 -23.01
N ILE A 13 -40.16 16.81 -23.52
CA ILE A 13 -41.29 16.08 -22.93
C ILE A 13 -41.38 14.63 -23.47
N CYS A 14 -40.75 14.30 -24.60
CA CYS A 14 -40.74 12.94 -25.15
C CYS A 14 -39.62 12.03 -24.57
N LEU A 15 -38.64 12.60 -23.87
CA LEU A 15 -37.56 11.82 -23.23
C LEU A 15 -37.83 11.47 -21.76
N PHE A 16 -38.96 11.93 -21.19
CA PHE A 16 -39.32 11.68 -19.79
C PHE A 16 -40.48 10.68 -19.59
N LEU A 17 -40.93 10.00 -20.64
CA LEU A 17 -42.03 9.01 -20.57
C LEU A 17 -41.63 7.61 -21.07
N PHE A 18 -40.35 7.22 -20.90
CA PHE A 18 -39.85 5.86 -21.18
C PHE A 18 -39.22 5.19 -19.95
N SER A 19 -39.78 5.46 -18.77
CA SER A 19 -39.48 4.72 -17.55
C SER A 19 -40.79 4.47 -16.81
N TYR A 20 -41.05 3.19 -16.51
CA TYR A 20 -42.24 2.59 -15.88
C TYR A 20 -43.40 2.26 -16.83
N PHE A 21 -43.53 0.98 -17.20
CA PHE A 21 -44.63 0.11 -16.75
C PHE A 21 -44.49 -1.30 -17.36
N ASP A 22 -44.18 -2.28 -16.50
CA ASP A 22 -44.59 -3.68 -16.70
C ASP A 22 -46.10 -3.79 -16.45
N LEU A 23 -46.86 -4.40 -17.37
CA LEU A 23 -47.85 -5.45 -17.06
C LEU A 23 -48.54 -5.96 -18.34
N PHE A 24 -48.59 -7.29 -18.48
CA PHE A 24 -49.50 -8.00 -19.38
C PHE A 24 -50.96 -7.55 -19.17
N SER A 25 -51.69 -7.24 -20.25
CA SER A 25 -52.94 -7.94 -20.67
C SER A 25 -53.78 -7.13 -21.67
N HIS A 26 -54.22 -7.84 -22.72
CA HIS A 26 -55.39 -7.55 -23.56
C HIS A 26 -55.48 -6.18 -24.25
N VAL A 27 -55.12 -6.15 -25.54
CA VAL A 27 -55.76 -5.22 -26.49
C VAL A 27 -56.14 -5.95 -27.78
N LYS A 28 -57.46 -6.01 -28.00
CA LYS A 28 -58.12 -6.36 -29.26
C LYS A 28 -57.63 -5.42 -30.36
N LEU A 29 -57.05 -5.98 -31.41
CA LEU A 29 -56.70 -5.25 -32.62
C LEU A 29 -57.98 -4.91 -33.41
N VAL A 30 -58.28 -3.63 -33.54
CA VAL A 30 -59.23 -3.11 -34.53
C VAL A 30 -58.53 -3.12 -35.88
N VAL A 31 -59.08 -3.92 -36.81
CA VAL A 31 -58.63 -4.02 -38.20
C VAL A 31 -59.20 -2.84 -38.98
N ALA A 32 -58.34 -2.06 -39.65
CA ALA A 32 -58.74 -1.20 -40.76
C ALA A 32 -57.61 -1.07 -41.79
N ASN A 33 -57.83 -1.76 -42.92
CA ASN A 33 -57.40 -1.47 -44.29
C ASN A 33 -55.90 -1.29 -44.61
N PHE A 34 -55.29 -2.38 -45.09
CA PHE A 34 -54.23 -2.35 -46.10
C PHE A 34 -54.55 -3.31 -47.28
N PRO A 35 -54.06 -3.03 -48.51
CA PRO A 35 -54.44 -3.75 -49.72
C PRO A 35 -53.80 -5.15 -49.84
N LYS A 36 -54.40 -6.00 -50.67
CA LYS A 36 -53.98 -7.39 -50.96
C LYS A 36 -52.71 -7.47 -51.81
N GLN A 37 -51.58 -7.75 -51.17
CA GLN A 37 -50.32 -8.37 -51.66
C GLN A 37 -49.36 -8.18 -50.46
N ASP A 38 -48.87 -9.16 -49.70
CA ASP A 38 -48.30 -10.45 -50.06
C ASP A 38 -48.51 -11.46 -48.92
N VAL A 39 -48.91 -12.69 -49.25
CA VAL A 39 -49.10 -13.79 -48.28
C VAL A 39 -47.83 -14.66 -48.14
N GLU A 40 -46.72 -14.29 -48.80
CA GLU A 40 -45.45 -15.03 -48.72
C GLU A 40 -44.42 -14.46 -47.71
N ASP A 41 -44.55 -13.21 -47.27
CA ASP A 41 -43.62 -12.60 -46.28
C ASP A 41 -43.93 -12.93 -44.80
N VAL A 42 -45.08 -13.57 -44.53
CA VAL A 42 -45.47 -13.97 -43.17
C VAL A 42 -44.87 -15.32 -42.76
N GLN A 43 -44.40 -16.13 -43.71
CA GLN A 43 -43.70 -17.39 -43.40
C GLN A 43 -42.20 -17.19 -43.17
N ASN A 44 -41.55 -16.28 -43.91
CA ASN A 44 -40.13 -15.96 -43.69
C ASN A 44 -39.88 -15.09 -42.45
N SER A 45 -40.82 -14.23 -42.06
CA SER A 45 -40.71 -13.46 -40.80
C SER A 45 -40.92 -14.33 -39.55
N LYS A 46 -41.64 -15.46 -39.65
CA LYS A 46 -41.76 -16.42 -38.55
C LYS A 46 -40.44 -17.14 -38.25
N SER A 47 -39.66 -17.53 -39.26
CA SER A 47 -38.35 -18.16 -39.00
C SER A 47 -37.34 -17.19 -38.38
N THR A 48 -37.35 -15.92 -38.77
CA THR A 48 -36.47 -14.90 -38.19
C THR A 48 -36.90 -14.52 -36.77
N LEU A 49 -38.21 -14.43 -36.51
CA LEU A 49 -38.76 -14.20 -35.17
C LEU A 49 -38.54 -15.39 -34.23
N PHE A 50 -38.67 -16.64 -34.73
CA PHE A 50 -38.36 -17.85 -33.95
C PHE A 50 -36.87 -17.96 -33.64
N ASN A 51 -35.98 -17.64 -34.59
CA ASN A 51 -34.54 -17.61 -34.32
C ASN A 51 -34.17 -16.49 -33.33
N SER A 52 -34.76 -15.30 -33.44
CA SER A 52 -34.53 -14.23 -32.46
C SER A 52 -35.13 -14.55 -31.09
N ALA A 53 -36.26 -15.25 -31.03
CA ALA A 53 -36.86 -15.68 -29.76
C ALA A 53 -36.03 -16.78 -29.11
N GLN A 54 -35.52 -17.76 -29.88
CA GLN A 54 -34.58 -18.76 -29.39
C GLN A 54 -33.24 -18.16 -28.95
N GLU A 55 -32.69 -17.19 -29.68
CA GLU A 55 -31.46 -16.49 -29.27
C GLU A 55 -31.67 -15.67 -27.99
N VAL A 56 -32.81 -14.99 -27.85
CA VAL A 56 -33.19 -14.27 -26.63
C VAL A 56 -33.46 -15.23 -25.48
N GLU A 57 -34.09 -16.38 -25.73
CA GLU A 57 -34.39 -17.39 -24.72
C GLU A 57 -33.09 -18.08 -24.25
N VAL A 58 -32.18 -18.43 -25.16
CA VAL A 58 -30.85 -18.97 -24.87
C VAL A 58 -29.97 -17.96 -24.14
N GLN A 59 -29.96 -16.68 -24.53
CA GLN A 59 -29.28 -15.63 -23.77
C GLN A 59 -29.93 -15.39 -22.41
N SER A 60 -31.25 -15.50 -22.30
CA SER A 60 -31.97 -15.41 -21.03
C SER A 60 -31.63 -16.59 -20.12
N GLU A 61 -31.57 -17.82 -20.63
CA GLU A 61 -31.21 -19.02 -19.87
C GLU A 61 -29.74 -19.02 -19.46
N LEU A 62 -28.82 -18.62 -20.34
CA LEU A 62 -27.40 -18.48 -20.03
C LEU A 62 -27.19 -17.39 -18.96
N SER A 63 -27.79 -16.21 -19.12
CA SER A 63 -27.68 -15.14 -18.12
C SER A 63 -28.36 -15.49 -16.78
N HIS A 64 -29.46 -16.24 -16.82
CA HIS A 64 -30.13 -16.76 -15.62
C HIS A 64 -29.26 -17.79 -14.89
N ASN A 65 -28.63 -18.71 -15.64
CA ASN A 65 -27.70 -19.70 -15.09
C ASN A 65 -26.46 -19.05 -14.47
N PHE A 66 -25.84 -18.06 -15.12
CA PHE A 66 -24.69 -17.34 -14.56
C PHE A 66 -25.05 -16.53 -13.31
N LYS A 67 -26.23 -15.90 -13.26
CA LYS A 67 -26.70 -15.20 -12.06
C LYS A 67 -26.90 -16.17 -10.89
N PHE A 68 -27.36 -17.39 -11.17
CA PHE A 68 -27.53 -18.44 -10.18
C PHE A 68 -26.19 -18.99 -9.65
N GLU A 69 -25.14 -19.00 -10.46
CA GLU A 69 -23.80 -19.44 -10.03
C GLU A 69 -23.13 -18.46 -9.06
N TRP A 70 -23.14 -17.16 -9.36
CA TRP A 70 -22.56 -16.15 -8.46
C TRP A 70 -23.30 -16.05 -7.12
N GLN A 71 -24.62 -16.23 -7.14
CA GLN A 71 -25.40 -16.28 -5.91
C GLN A 71 -24.98 -17.46 -5.02
N LYS A 72 -24.75 -18.64 -5.60
CA LYS A 72 -24.24 -19.80 -4.85
C LYS A 72 -22.86 -19.55 -4.27
N ILE A 73 -21.94 -18.93 -5.03
CA ILE A 73 -20.60 -18.58 -4.54
C ILE A 73 -20.71 -17.64 -3.34
N ARG A 74 -21.50 -16.58 -3.46
CA ARG A 74 -21.80 -15.65 -2.36
C ARG A 74 -22.36 -16.38 -1.14
N GLU A 75 -23.41 -17.18 -1.30
CA GLU A 75 -24.06 -17.90 -0.19
C GLU A 75 -23.12 -18.90 0.48
N LYS A 76 -22.30 -19.59 -0.30
CA LYS A 76 -21.33 -20.57 0.19
C LYS A 76 -20.21 -19.93 1.00
N TYR A 77 -19.66 -18.80 0.54
CA TYR A 77 -18.45 -18.22 1.12
C TYR A 77 -18.68 -16.95 1.95
N ALA A 78 -19.90 -16.41 2.03
CA ALA A 78 -20.20 -15.19 2.78
C ALA A 78 -19.66 -15.24 4.22
N ASN A 79 -19.82 -16.36 4.92
CA ASN A 79 -19.37 -16.51 6.31
C ASN A 79 -17.85 -16.48 6.48
N GLY A 80 -17.09 -16.66 5.39
CA GLY A 80 -15.63 -16.56 5.39
C GLY A 80 -15.09 -15.17 5.04
N VAL A 81 -15.96 -14.23 4.64
CA VAL A 81 -15.61 -12.83 4.39
C VAL A 81 -16.03 -12.01 5.61
N VAL A 82 -15.14 -11.18 6.13
CA VAL A 82 -15.31 -10.48 7.39
C VAL A 82 -15.08 -8.98 7.21
N GLN A 83 -15.80 -8.19 8.00
CA GLN A 83 -15.48 -6.77 8.17
C GLN A 83 -14.31 -6.68 9.15
N ILE A 84 -13.27 -5.96 8.78
CA ILE A 84 -12.17 -5.60 9.68
C ILE A 84 -12.48 -4.24 10.27
N ILE A 85 -12.28 -4.12 11.57
CA ILE A 85 -12.47 -2.90 12.35
C ILE A 85 -11.14 -2.64 13.04
N VAL A 86 -10.57 -1.46 12.82
CA VAL A 86 -9.25 -1.10 13.36
C VAL A 86 -9.39 0.14 14.21
N GLN A 87 -8.92 0.06 15.45
CA GLN A 87 -8.69 1.22 16.29
C GLN A 87 -7.38 1.86 15.84
N VAL A 88 -7.50 2.90 15.02
CA VAL A 88 -6.36 3.69 14.54
C VAL A 88 -5.84 4.57 15.66
N SER A 89 -4.53 4.77 15.68
CA SER A 89 -3.81 5.57 16.66
C SER A 89 -2.71 6.35 15.93
N GLU A 90 -3.10 7.44 15.25
CA GLU A 90 -2.22 8.24 14.38
C GLU A 90 -1.01 8.77 15.15
N PHE A 91 0.18 8.34 14.76
CA PHE A 91 1.40 8.76 15.43
C PHE A 91 1.78 10.18 15.00
N ASN A 92 1.90 11.09 15.97
CA ASN A 92 2.28 12.47 15.68
C ASN A 92 3.81 12.58 15.53
N TRP A 93 4.28 12.65 14.28
CA TRP A 93 5.70 12.79 13.93
C TRP A 93 6.33 14.14 14.31
N GLU A 94 5.54 15.19 14.57
CA GLU A 94 6.06 16.44 15.12
C GLU A 94 6.21 16.31 16.66
N GLU A 95 5.17 15.80 17.32
CA GLU A 95 5.03 15.75 18.78
C GLU A 95 4.80 14.32 19.28
N PRO A 96 5.83 13.44 19.28
CA PRO A 96 5.72 12.01 19.57
C PRO A 96 5.27 11.68 21.01
N PHE A 97 5.28 12.68 21.91
CA PHE A 97 4.83 12.56 23.29
C PHE A 97 3.33 12.82 23.46
N LYS A 98 2.65 13.38 22.46
CA LYS A 98 1.21 13.61 22.53
C LYS A 98 0.46 12.30 22.38
N ALA A 99 -0.68 12.21 23.07
CA ALA A 99 -1.61 11.12 22.84
C ALA A 99 -2.06 11.17 21.36
N PRO A 100 -1.97 10.04 20.63
CA PRO A 100 -2.37 9.98 19.23
C PRO A 100 -3.87 10.23 19.08
N LEU A 101 -4.28 10.80 17.95
CA LEU A 101 -5.69 10.82 17.58
C LEU A 101 -6.16 9.38 17.39
N SER A 102 -7.35 9.06 17.89
CA SER A 102 -7.89 7.71 17.84
C SER A 102 -9.29 7.72 17.25
N TYR A 103 -9.50 6.88 16.24
CA TYR A 103 -10.79 6.65 15.59
C TYR A 103 -10.86 5.21 15.08
N GLU A 104 -12.05 4.78 14.67
CA GLU A 104 -12.22 3.49 14.02
C GLU A 104 -12.12 3.63 12.50
N SER A 105 -11.29 2.78 11.90
CA SER A 105 -11.25 2.54 10.46
C SER A 105 -11.84 1.17 10.12
N TYR A 106 -12.27 0.99 8.88
CA TYR A 106 -12.97 -0.20 8.42
C TYR A 106 -12.41 -0.71 7.10
N GLY A 107 -12.31 -2.02 6.98
CA GLY A 107 -11.94 -2.71 5.75
C GLY A 107 -12.60 -4.08 5.65
N SER A 108 -12.13 -4.86 4.69
CA SER A 108 -12.56 -6.24 4.48
C SER A 108 -11.40 -7.20 4.65
N GLY A 109 -11.71 -8.45 4.94
CA GLY A 109 -10.74 -9.54 4.99
C GLY A 109 -11.43 -10.86 4.78
N PHE A 110 -10.66 -11.94 4.66
CA PHE A 110 -11.24 -13.27 4.54
C PHE A 110 -10.35 -14.36 5.11
N PHE A 111 -10.99 -15.43 5.61
CA PHE A 111 -10.29 -16.58 6.13
C PHE A 111 -9.64 -17.40 5.01
N ILE A 112 -8.36 -17.71 5.17
CA ILE A 112 -7.59 -18.51 4.20
C ILE A 112 -7.41 -19.96 4.62
N ASP A 113 -7.56 -20.28 5.91
CA ASP A 113 -7.39 -21.65 6.42
C ASP A 113 -8.24 -21.93 7.66
N LYS A 114 -8.33 -23.23 7.98
CA LYS A 114 -9.06 -23.71 9.17
C LYS A 114 -8.37 -23.38 10.49
N GLN A 115 -7.14 -22.88 10.45
CA GLN A 115 -6.43 -22.41 11.63
C GLN A 115 -6.89 -20.99 12.00
N GLY A 116 -7.70 -20.32 11.18
CA GLY A 116 -8.23 -18.99 11.46
C GLY A 116 -7.26 -17.87 11.12
N TYR A 117 -6.39 -18.10 10.12
CA TYR A 117 -5.68 -17.02 9.47
C TYR A 117 -6.60 -16.27 8.51
N ILE A 118 -6.46 -14.96 8.51
CA ILE A 118 -7.20 -14.01 7.69
C ILE A 118 -6.20 -13.19 6.91
N VAL A 119 -6.48 -12.92 5.64
CA VAL A 119 -5.70 -11.97 4.84
C VAL A 119 -6.54 -10.71 4.60
N THR A 120 -5.85 -9.57 4.60
CA THR A 120 -6.36 -8.26 4.21
C THR A 120 -5.24 -7.43 3.61
N ASN A 121 -5.54 -6.19 3.23
CA ASN A 121 -4.52 -5.23 2.83
C ASN A 121 -3.76 -4.66 4.04
N TYR A 122 -2.52 -4.25 3.83
CA TYR A 122 -1.74 -3.60 4.89
C TYR A 122 -2.35 -2.25 5.27
N HIS A 123 -2.75 -1.43 4.29
CA HIS A 123 -3.33 -0.11 4.55
C HIS A 123 -4.65 -0.16 5.34
N VAL A 124 -5.33 -1.32 5.40
CA VAL A 124 -6.52 -1.49 6.23
C VAL A 124 -6.18 -1.49 7.72
N ILE A 125 -4.98 -1.96 8.07
CA ILE A 125 -4.49 -2.09 9.45
C ILE A 125 -3.31 -1.17 9.76
N GLU A 126 -2.96 -0.27 8.84
CA GLU A 126 -1.90 0.72 9.07
C GLU A 126 -2.28 1.60 10.27
N GLU A 127 -1.26 1.99 11.04
CA GLU A 127 -1.45 2.81 12.24
C GLU A 127 -2.40 2.20 13.29
N ALA A 128 -2.64 0.88 13.22
CA ALA A 128 -3.37 0.18 14.26
C ALA A 128 -2.72 0.44 15.61
N SER A 129 -3.53 0.76 16.62
CA SER A 129 -3.04 0.98 17.97
C SER A 129 -2.22 -0.22 18.46
N ARG A 130 -1.14 0.04 19.19
CA ARG A 130 -0.31 -1.04 19.79
C ARG A 130 -1.05 -1.84 20.88
N GLN A 131 -2.29 -1.48 21.20
CA GLN A 131 -3.12 -2.20 22.15
C GLN A 131 -3.49 -3.58 21.62
N GLN A 132 -3.64 -4.56 22.53
CA GLN A 132 -3.91 -5.97 22.19
C GLN A 132 -5.25 -6.20 21.48
N ASP A 133 -6.11 -5.19 21.41
CA ASP A 133 -7.48 -5.25 20.91
C ASP A 133 -7.73 -4.29 19.74
N ALA A 134 -6.66 -3.77 19.13
CA ALA A 134 -6.77 -2.72 18.12
C ALA A 134 -7.29 -3.21 16.77
N ILE A 135 -7.27 -4.52 16.52
CA ILE A 135 -7.75 -5.11 15.27
C ILE A 135 -8.81 -6.16 15.62
N GLU A 136 -10.02 -5.93 15.16
CA GLU A 136 -11.16 -6.80 15.39
C GLU A 136 -11.82 -7.17 14.06
N ILE A 137 -12.61 -8.25 14.08
CA ILE A 137 -13.49 -8.62 12.96
C ILE A 137 -14.93 -8.79 13.39
N GLN A 138 -15.81 -8.60 12.43
CA GLN A 138 -17.22 -8.94 12.52
C GLN A 138 -17.62 -9.83 11.34
N LEU A 139 -18.27 -10.96 11.66
CA LEU A 139 -18.80 -11.89 10.64
C LEU A 139 -20.19 -11.43 10.16
N PRO A 140 -20.62 -11.79 8.94
CA PRO A 140 -21.88 -11.30 8.37
C PRO A 140 -23.13 -11.59 9.22
N PHE A 141 -23.11 -12.68 9.99
CA PHE A 141 -24.25 -13.14 10.80
C PHE A 141 -24.17 -12.75 12.28
N SER A 142 -23.17 -11.95 12.68
CA SER A 142 -22.91 -11.61 14.08
C SER A 142 -22.70 -10.10 14.24
N LYS A 143 -23.18 -9.53 15.35
CA LYS A 143 -22.80 -8.19 15.80
C LYS A 143 -21.63 -8.21 16.79
N ARG A 144 -21.18 -9.41 17.16
CA ARG A 144 -20.04 -9.60 18.05
C ARG A 144 -18.74 -9.34 17.28
N ARG A 145 -17.84 -8.60 17.91
CA ARG A 145 -16.47 -8.38 17.46
C ARG A 145 -15.54 -9.46 18.03
N PHE A 146 -14.55 -9.85 17.26
CA PHE A 146 -13.54 -10.85 17.62
C PHE A 146 -12.15 -10.31 17.37
N ARG A 147 -11.24 -10.49 18.32
CA ARG A 147 -9.90 -9.90 18.26
C ARG A 147 -9.00 -10.68 17.33
N LEU A 148 -8.17 -9.94 16.61
CA LEU A 148 -7.12 -10.47 15.76
C LEU A 148 -5.74 -10.09 16.30
N LYS A 149 -4.79 -11.00 16.11
CA LYS A 149 -3.36 -10.72 16.27
C LYS A 149 -2.74 -10.56 14.90
N VAL A 150 -1.82 -9.63 14.73
CA VAL A 150 -1.01 -9.56 13.51
C VAL A 150 -0.14 -10.81 13.43
N GLY A 151 -0.28 -11.59 12.36
CA GLY A 151 0.61 -12.69 11.99
C GLY A 151 1.92 -12.13 11.47
N GLY A 152 1.83 -11.35 10.39
CA GLY A 152 2.92 -10.59 9.78
C GLY A 152 2.39 -9.68 8.66
N ILE A 153 3.18 -8.69 8.26
CA ILE A 153 2.84 -7.70 7.24
C ILE A 153 3.92 -7.55 6.18
N ASN A 154 3.49 -7.15 4.99
CA ASN A 154 4.35 -6.69 3.91
C ASN A 154 3.78 -5.37 3.37
N PRO A 155 4.25 -4.22 3.88
CA PRO A 155 3.80 -2.90 3.44
C PRO A 155 3.99 -2.70 1.93
N ASP A 156 5.13 -3.13 1.41
CA ASP A 156 5.48 -2.96 0.00
C ASP A 156 4.50 -3.66 -0.95
N ARG A 157 3.80 -4.71 -0.50
CA ARG A 157 2.81 -5.46 -1.30
C ARG A 157 1.38 -5.13 -0.93
N ASP A 158 1.19 -4.25 0.03
CA ASP A 158 -0.11 -3.99 0.63
C ASP A 158 -0.81 -5.26 1.16
N ILE A 159 -0.07 -6.12 1.89
CA ILE A 159 -0.61 -7.39 2.44
C ILE A 159 -0.41 -7.45 3.95
N ALA A 160 -1.46 -7.83 4.67
CA ALA A 160 -1.41 -8.20 6.07
C ALA A 160 -2.01 -9.59 6.31
N LEU A 161 -1.27 -10.41 7.03
CA LEU A 161 -1.73 -11.69 7.56
C LEU A 161 -2.12 -11.51 9.02
N LEU A 162 -3.37 -11.81 9.34
CA LEU A 162 -3.93 -11.72 10.68
C LEU A 162 -4.32 -13.11 11.19
N LYS A 163 -4.39 -13.26 12.51
CA LYS A 163 -4.73 -14.52 13.18
C LYS A 163 -5.80 -14.28 14.22
N LEU A 164 -6.89 -15.02 14.11
CA LEU A 164 -7.94 -15.04 15.12
C LEU A 164 -7.39 -15.50 16.48
N ASP A 165 -7.73 -14.76 17.53
CA ASP A 165 -7.39 -15.12 18.90
C ASP A 165 -8.11 -16.40 19.35
N GLN A 166 -7.64 -17.02 20.44
CA GLN A 166 -8.18 -18.31 20.87
C GLN A 166 -9.67 -18.23 21.26
N PRO A 167 -10.12 -17.24 22.06
CA PRO A 167 -11.54 -17.12 22.40
C PRO A 167 -12.45 -16.95 21.17
N GLY A 168 -12.03 -16.16 20.18
CA GLY A 168 -12.77 -16.00 18.93
C GLY A 168 -12.79 -17.28 18.11
N PHE A 169 -11.66 -17.98 18.04
CA PHE A 169 -11.54 -19.26 17.34
C PHE A 169 -12.53 -20.28 17.88
N ASP A 170 -12.55 -20.48 19.21
CA ASP A 170 -13.42 -21.48 19.85
C ASP A 170 -14.90 -21.17 19.64
N LEU A 171 -15.29 -19.89 19.72
CA LEU A 171 -16.68 -19.49 19.51
C LEU A 171 -17.12 -19.62 18.06
N ILE A 172 -16.29 -19.19 17.10
CA ILE A 172 -16.64 -19.28 15.68
C ILE A 172 -16.70 -20.75 15.27
N SER A 173 -15.71 -21.56 15.66
CA SER A 173 -15.69 -22.99 15.35
C SER A 173 -16.85 -23.73 15.98
N SER A 174 -17.28 -23.41 17.20
CA SER A 174 -18.46 -24.04 17.81
C SER A 174 -19.76 -23.64 17.10
N LYS A 175 -19.90 -22.39 16.68
CA LYS A 175 -21.12 -21.90 16.01
C LYS A 175 -21.24 -22.34 14.56
N LEU A 176 -20.13 -22.41 13.83
CA LEU A 176 -20.08 -22.78 12.40
C LEU A 176 -19.64 -24.24 12.16
N LYS A 177 -19.40 -25.01 13.23
CA LYS A 177 -18.80 -26.37 13.24
C LYS A 177 -17.32 -26.41 12.86
N GLU A 178 -16.86 -25.48 12.05
CA GLU A 178 -15.45 -25.26 11.72
C GLU A 178 -15.19 -23.79 11.40
N ILE A 179 -13.92 -23.39 11.39
CA ILE A 179 -13.53 -22.07 10.89
C ILE A 179 -13.72 -22.03 9.36
N PRO A 180 -14.43 -21.02 8.81
CA PRO A 180 -14.54 -20.83 7.37
C PRO A 180 -13.17 -20.73 6.71
N SER A 181 -13.06 -21.18 5.47
CA SER A 181 -11.84 -21.03 4.67
C SER A 181 -12.23 -20.91 3.20
N LEU A 182 -11.69 -19.91 2.53
CA LEU A 182 -11.92 -19.68 1.11
C LEU A 182 -10.84 -20.41 0.30
N PRO A 183 -11.22 -21.12 -0.79
CA PRO A 183 -10.23 -21.75 -1.66
C PRO A 183 -9.47 -20.69 -2.45
N LEU A 184 -8.14 -20.72 -2.37
CA LEU A 184 -7.28 -19.82 -3.13
C LEU A 184 -6.99 -20.45 -4.51
N GLY A 185 -7.47 -19.80 -5.56
CA GLY A 185 -7.31 -20.21 -6.96
C GLY A 185 -5.92 -19.93 -7.50
N ASP A 186 -5.77 -19.95 -8.82
CA ASP A 186 -4.49 -19.74 -9.49
C ASP A 186 -4.59 -18.54 -10.42
N SER A 187 -4.09 -17.39 -9.96
CA SER A 187 -4.15 -16.15 -10.75
C SER A 187 -3.29 -16.19 -12.01
N ASP A 188 -2.29 -17.08 -12.07
CA ASP A 188 -1.41 -17.19 -13.24
C ASP A 188 -2.06 -17.90 -14.42
N LYS A 189 -3.21 -18.53 -14.21
CA LYS A 189 -4.03 -19.13 -15.28
C LYS A 189 -4.95 -18.13 -15.94
N ILE A 190 -5.01 -16.89 -15.44
CA ILE A 190 -5.82 -15.83 -16.01
C ILE A 190 -5.09 -15.31 -17.25
N ARG A 191 -5.60 -15.73 -18.40
CA ARG A 191 -5.04 -15.52 -19.75
C ARG A 191 -5.96 -14.64 -20.60
N SER A 192 -7.26 -14.67 -20.31
CA SER A 192 -8.30 -13.91 -20.98
C SER A 192 -9.06 -13.02 -20.00
N ILE A 193 -9.90 -12.16 -20.55
CA ILE A 193 -10.96 -11.49 -19.79
C ILE A 193 -11.80 -12.57 -19.10
N ILE A 194 -11.97 -12.45 -17.79
CA ILE A 194 -12.83 -13.33 -16.99
C ILE A 194 -13.77 -12.51 -16.12
N ASP A 195 -15.01 -12.98 -15.98
CA ASP A 195 -15.95 -12.45 -15.00
C ASP A 195 -15.48 -12.74 -13.58
N ILE A 196 -15.68 -11.77 -12.70
CA ILE A 196 -15.36 -11.86 -11.28
C ILE A 196 -16.50 -11.32 -10.43
N ILE A 197 -16.55 -11.76 -9.17
CA ILE A 197 -17.28 -11.04 -8.12
C ILE A 197 -16.36 -10.70 -6.97
N ASP A 198 -16.48 -9.48 -6.45
CA ASP A 198 -15.80 -9.02 -5.25
C ASP A 198 -16.78 -8.96 -4.09
N LEU A 199 -16.35 -9.46 -2.94
CA LEU A 199 -17.11 -9.46 -1.70
C LEU A 199 -16.45 -8.55 -0.67
N GLY A 200 -17.20 -7.62 -0.09
CA GLY A 200 -16.64 -6.68 0.88
C GLY A 200 -17.67 -5.83 1.63
N TYR A 201 -17.15 -4.92 2.45
CA TYR A 201 -17.91 -4.04 3.32
C TYR A 201 -17.62 -2.57 2.96
N PRO A 202 -18.14 -2.07 1.82
CA PRO A 202 -17.81 -0.75 1.33
C PRO A 202 -18.27 0.31 2.34
N LEU A 203 -17.43 1.32 2.53
CA LEU A 203 -17.61 2.46 3.43
C LEU A 203 -17.90 2.02 4.88
N GLY A 204 -17.39 0.85 5.31
CA GLY A 204 -17.63 0.31 6.64
C GLY A 204 -19.09 -0.10 6.90
N GLN A 205 -19.90 -0.29 5.87
CA GLN A 205 -21.29 -0.71 6.02
C GLN A 205 -21.40 -2.07 6.72
N GLU A 206 -22.43 -2.27 7.53
CA GLU A 206 -22.58 -3.49 8.36
C GLU A 206 -22.88 -4.78 7.56
N LYS A 207 -23.31 -4.65 6.30
CA LYS A 207 -23.78 -5.78 5.49
C LYS A 207 -22.85 -6.00 4.30
N LEU A 208 -22.42 -7.24 4.13
CA LEU A 208 -21.64 -7.71 2.99
C LEU A 208 -22.30 -7.32 1.67
N LYS A 209 -21.52 -6.71 0.78
CA LYS A 209 -21.90 -6.35 -0.58
C LYS A 209 -21.20 -7.25 -1.58
N VAL A 210 -21.76 -7.28 -2.78
CA VAL A 210 -21.19 -7.96 -3.93
C VAL A 210 -21.09 -6.93 -5.04
N THR A 211 -19.92 -6.83 -5.65
CA THR A 211 -19.71 -6.12 -6.91
C THR A 211 -19.29 -7.13 -7.97
N LYS A 212 -19.75 -6.93 -9.21
CA LYS A 212 -19.43 -7.79 -10.34
C LYS A 212 -18.68 -6.95 -11.37
N GLY A 213 -17.68 -7.55 -12.01
CA GLY A 213 -16.99 -6.97 -13.14
C GLY A 213 -16.19 -8.04 -13.89
N ILE A 214 -15.18 -7.59 -14.62
CA ILE A 214 -14.22 -8.41 -15.32
C ILE A 214 -12.78 -8.02 -14.94
N ILE A 215 -11.85 -8.95 -15.16
CA ILE A 215 -10.43 -8.59 -15.25
C ILE A 215 -10.15 -8.03 -16.64
N CYS A 216 -9.70 -6.78 -16.66
CA CYS A 216 -9.38 -6.03 -17.88
C CYS A 216 -7.96 -6.34 -18.38
N GLY A 217 -7.04 -6.61 -17.45
CA GLY A 217 -5.64 -6.87 -17.77
C GLY A 217 -4.75 -6.78 -16.54
N ARG A 218 -3.46 -6.99 -16.75
CA ARG A 218 -2.43 -6.82 -15.73
C ARG A 218 -1.76 -5.47 -15.94
N GLU A 219 -1.58 -4.72 -14.86
CA GLU A 219 -0.99 -3.39 -14.89
C GLU A 219 0.17 -3.31 -13.90
N PHE A 220 1.24 -2.61 -14.26
CA PHE A 220 2.37 -2.38 -13.38
C PHE A 220 2.29 -0.95 -12.83
N LEU A 221 2.06 -0.83 -11.52
CA LEU A 221 1.92 0.46 -10.84
C LEU A 221 3.14 0.74 -9.99
N SER A 222 3.64 1.97 -10.08
CA SER A 222 4.76 2.45 -9.29
C SER A 222 4.81 3.98 -9.28
N ASP A 223 5.12 4.56 -8.13
CA ASP A 223 5.47 5.98 -8.02
C ASP A 223 6.90 6.24 -8.54
N GLU A 224 7.74 5.20 -8.61
CA GLU A 224 9.13 5.24 -9.07
C GLU A 224 9.41 4.06 -10.03
N PRO A 225 8.87 4.09 -11.27
CA PRO A 225 8.81 2.93 -12.16
C PRO A 225 10.17 2.36 -12.58
N PHE A 226 11.25 3.15 -12.45
CA PHE A 226 12.61 2.72 -12.73
C PHE A 226 13.35 2.14 -11.50
N LEU A 227 12.71 2.09 -10.33
CA LEU A 227 13.28 1.61 -9.06
C LEU A 227 12.56 0.37 -8.51
N GLY A 228 11.32 0.13 -8.93
CA GLY A 228 10.49 -0.97 -8.46
C GLY A 228 9.02 -0.68 -8.69
N GLY A 229 8.15 -1.53 -8.17
CA GLY A 229 6.69 -1.39 -8.23
C GLY A 229 5.97 -2.69 -7.93
N ASP A 230 4.68 -2.72 -8.22
CA ASP A 230 3.79 -3.87 -8.07
C ASP A 230 2.95 -4.09 -9.30
N SER A 231 2.61 -5.35 -9.54
CA SER A 231 1.64 -5.69 -10.54
C SER A 231 0.30 -6.06 -9.93
N TYR A 232 -0.75 -5.46 -10.48
CA TYR A 232 -2.13 -5.68 -10.11
C TYR A 232 -2.90 -6.20 -11.31
N PHE A 233 -4.03 -6.88 -11.08
CA PHE A 233 -5.06 -6.94 -12.13
C PHE A 233 -5.93 -5.69 -12.05
N GLN A 234 -6.06 -5.00 -13.17
CA GLN A 234 -7.08 -3.98 -13.33
C GLN A 234 -8.43 -4.65 -13.58
N ILE A 235 -9.46 -4.13 -12.92
CA ILE A 235 -10.85 -4.58 -13.04
C ILE A 235 -11.78 -3.40 -13.31
N ASP A 236 -12.95 -3.67 -13.87
CA ASP A 236 -14.02 -2.67 -14.03
C ASP A 236 -15.10 -2.75 -12.94
N ALA A 237 -14.96 -3.68 -11.98
CA ALA A 237 -15.85 -3.77 -10.85
C ALA A 237 -15.67 -2.54 -9.94
N ALA A 238 -16.78 -2.00 -9.43
CA ALA A 238 -16.73 -0.86 -8.52
C ALA A 238 -16.04 -1.24 -7.20
N ILE A 239 -14.83 -0.71 -6.97
CA ILE A 239 -14.11 -0.81 -5.71
C ILE A 239 -14.18 0.54 -5.01
N ASN A 240 -14.69 0.54 -3.78
CA ASN A 240 -14.76 1.72 -2.92
C ASN A 240 -13.96 1.46 -1.64
N PRO A 241 -13.53 2.51 -0.92
CA PRO A 241 -12.96 2.35 0.43
C PRO A 241 -13.82 1.43 1.28
N GLY A 242 -13.20 0.53 2.04
CA GLY A 242 -13.88 -0.52 2.81
C GLY A 242 -14.04 -1.88 2.10
N ASN A 243 -14.03 -1.93 0.76
CA ASN A 243 -13.88 -3.19 0.03
C ASN A 243 -12.44 -3.73 0.09
N SER A 244 -11.47 -2.85 0.29
CA SER A 244 -10.05 -3.19 0.40
C SER A 244 -9.83 -4.33 1.39
N GLY A 245 -9.05 -5.33 0.97
CA GLY A 245 -8.77 -6.56 1.69
C GLY A 245 -9.79 -7.67 1.45
N GLY A 246 -10.90 -7.39 0.76
CA GLY A 246 -11.92 -8.38 0.39
C GLY A 246 -11.46 -9.30 -0.75
N PRO A 247 -12.02 -10.52 -0.85
CA PRO A 247 -11.68 -11.47 -1.91
C PRO A 247 -12.42 -11.18 -3.23
N SER A 248 -11.68 -11.33 -4.33
CA SER A 248 -12.22 -11.41 -5.70
C SER A 248 -12.27 -12.87 -6.17
N PHE A 249 -13.44 -13.32 -6.61
CA PHE A 249 -13.70 -14.72 -7.01
C PHE A 249 -13.84 -14.88 -8.51
N ASN A 250 -13.34 -16.00 -9.03
CA ASN A 250 -13.69 -16.50 -10.36
C ASN A 250 -15.01 -17.32 -10.34
N ASN A 251 -15.51 -17.71 -11.52
CA ASN A 251 -16.73 -18.52 -11.66
C ASN A 251 -16.64 -19.94 -11.03
N ALA A 252 -15.43 -20.43 -10.72
CA ALA A 252 -15.25 -21.68 -9.99
C ALA A 252 -15.43 -21.51 -8.46
N GLY A 253 -15.61 -20.27 -8.00
CA GLY A 253 -15.70 -19.93 -6.58
C GLY A 253 -14.35 -20.00 -5.87
N GLU A 254 -13.26 -19.76 -6.60
CA GLU A 254 -11.90 -19.64 -6.07
C GLU A 254 -11.49 -18.17 -6.02
N VAL A 255 -10.78 -17.79 -4.95
CA VAL A 255 -10.23 -16.44 -4.79
C VAL A 255 -9.03 -16.29 -5.72
N ILE A 256 -9.08 -15.32 -6.62
CA ILE A 256 -8.03 -15.03 -7.60
C ILE A 256 -7.30 -13.70 -7.32
N GLY A 257 -7.81 -12.89 -6.41
CA GLY A 257 -7.11 -11.71 -5.93
C GLY A 257 -7.75 -11.07 -4.71
N ILE A 258 -7.12 -10.00 -4.24
CA ILE A 258 -7.56 -9.19 -3.09
C ILE A 258 -7.86 -7.78 -3.58
N SER A 259 -9.10 -7.34 -3.44
CA SER A 259 -9.54 -5.97 -3.73
C SER A 259 -8.65 -4.96 -3.01
N THR A 260 -8.15 -3.96 -3.72
CA THR A 260 -7.41 -2.82 -3.14
C THR A 260 -7.81 -1.51 -3.85
N SER A 261 -7.90 -0.43 -3.09
CA SER A 261 -8.19 0.91 -3.60
C SER A 261 -6.88 1.67 -3.82
N TYR A 262 -6.30 1.56 -5.01
CA TYR A 262 -5.06 2.27 -5.34
C TYR A 262 -5.31 3.76 -5.65
N TYR A 263 -6.22 4.07 -6.57
CA TYR A 263 -6.58 5.45 -6.94
C TYR A 263 -8.00 5.78 -6.44
N SER A 264 -8.10 6.61 -5.40
CA SER A 264 -9.38 6.99 -4.78
C SER A 264 -10.30 7.81 -5.69
N ASP A 265 -9.73 8.54 -6.66
CA ASP A 265 -10.48 9.45 -7.53
C ASP A 265 -10.85 8.80 -8.89
N ALA A 266 -10.36 7.59 -9.17
CA ALA A 266 -10.63 6.91 -10.43
C ALA A 266 -12.07 6.38 -10.46
N GLN A 267 -12.75 6.56 -11.59
CA GLN A 267 -14.10 6.05 -11.82
C GLN A 267 -14.04 4.81 -12.72
N ASN A 268 -14.74 3.74 -12.33
CA ASN A 268 -14.81 2.46 -13.07
C ASN A 268 -13.42 1.82 -13.32
N ILE A 269 -12.46 2.07 -12.44
CA ILE A 269 -11.15 1.42 -12.44
C ILE A 269 -10.91 0.92 -11.02
N GLY A 270 -10.82 -0.39 -10.86
CA GLY A 270 -10.42 -1.05 -9.63
C GLY A 270 -9.16 -1.87 -9.82
N PHE A 271 -8.53 -2.25 -8.72
CA PHE A 271 -7.37 -3.14 -8.73
C PHE A 271 -7.55 -4.28 -7.75
N ILE A 272 -7.03 -5.46 -8.12
CA ILE A 272 -6.88 -6.58 -7.20
C ILE A 272 -5.43 -7.04 -7.20
N ILE A 273 -4.91 -7.34 -6.01
CA ILE A 273 -3.60 -7.99 -5.84
C ILE A 273 -3.77 -9.46 -6.27
N PRO A 274 -2.99 -9.97 -7.23
CA PRO A 274 -3.08 -11.37 -7.68
C PRO A 274 -2.87 -12.36 -6.53
N ILE A 275 -3.72 -13.39 -6.42
CA ILE A 275 -3.66 -14.30 -5.27
C ILE A 275 -2.33 -15.08 -5.18
N ASN A 276 -1.67 -15.34 -6.31
CA ASN A 276 -0.38 -16.03 -6.29
C ASN A 276 0.72 -15.15 -5.64
N ASP A 277 0.62 -13.82 -5.75
CA ASP A 277 1.57 -12.92 -5.09
C ASP A 277 1.41 -12.96 -3.56
N VAL A 278 0.18 -13.17 -3.09
CA VAL A 278 -0.14 -13.40 -1.68
C VAL A 278 0.37 -14.78 -1.23
N LYS A 279 0.13 -15.83 -2.02
CA LYS A 279 0.62 -17.20 -1.75
C LYS A 279 2.14 -17.25 -1.58
N ASN A 280 2.88 -16.45 -2.35
CA ASN A 280 4.34 -16.39 -2.29
C ASN A 280 4.87 -15.85 -0.94
N VAL A 281 4.06 -15.09 -0.19
CA VAL A 281 4.51 -14.45 1.05
C VAL A 281 3.83 -14.98 2.31
N ILE A 282 2.65 -15.59 2.23
CA ILE A 282 1.87 -16.05 3.41
C ILE A 282 2.71 -16.89 4.38
N ASP A 283 3.48 -17.86 3.89
CA ASP A 283 4.25 -18.75 4.76
C ASP A 283 5.39 -18.04 5.51
N GLU A 284 5.97 -17.01 4.91
CA GLU A 284 6.96 -16.16 5.57
C GLU A 284 6.32 -15.16 6.53
N LEU A 285 5.15 -14.60 6.19
CA LEU A 285 4.37 -13.74 7.09
C LEU A 285 3.86 -14.47 8.34
N ARG A 286 3.76 -15.81 8.31
CA ARG A 286 3.51 -16.62 9.52
C ARG A 286 4.70 -16.62 10.49
N LYS A 287 5.92 -16.38 10.00
CA LYS A 287 7.17 -16.48 10.76
C LYS A 287 7.73 -15.12 11.16
N THR A 288 7.55 -14.12 10.29
CA THR A 288 8.18 -12.80 10.42
C THR A 288 7.11 -11.71 10.49
N LYS A 289 7.26 -10.78 11.44
CA LYS A 289 6.28 -9.71 11.67
C LYS A 289 6.25 -8.65 10.58
N LEU A 290 7.41 -8.27 10.07
CA LEU A 290 7.57 -7.24 9.05
C LEU A 290 8.52 -7.77 7.98
N GLN A 291 8.01 -7.88 6.76
CA GLN A 291 8.75 -8.36 5.60
C GLN A 291 8.80 -7.27 4.53
N TYR A 292 9.98 -7.05 3.98
CA TYR A 292 10.20 -6.16 2.83
C TYR A 292 10.39 -6.97 1.55
N LYS A 293 10.18 -6.34 0.40
CA LYS A 293 10.54 -6.94 -0.89
C LYS A 293 12.06 -7.09 -1.05
N PRO A 294 12.50 -8.03 -1.91
CA PRO A 294 13.85 -8.00 -2.44
C PRO A 294 14.12 -6.67 -3.17
N PHE A 295 15.33 -6.15 -3.04
CA PHE A 295 15.75 -4.94 -3.75
C PHE A 295 17.09 -5.15 -4.45
N LEU A 296 17.09 -4.98 -5.78
CA LEU A 296 18.29 -5.20 -6.59
C LEU A 296 19.38 -4.15 -6.33
N GLY A 297 19.02 -2.90 -6.04
CA GLY A 297 20.01 -1.86 -5.79
C GLY A 297 20.27 -0.88 -6.91
N ALA A 298 19.38 -0.76 -7.90
CA ALA A 298 19.65 0.06 -9.08
C ALA A 298 18.45 0.89 -9.53
N VAL A 299 18.75 2.01 -10.19
CA VAL A 299 17.82 2.72 -11.07
C VAL A 299 18.07 2.22 -12.47
N PHE A 300 16.99 1.93 -13.19
CA PHE A 300 17.05 1.49 -14.57
C PHE A 300 16.64 2.61 -15.53
N GLY A 301 16.66 2.33 -16.83
CA GLY A 301 16.29 3.28 -17.87
C GLY A 301 16.03 2.57 -19.18
N ASN A 302 15.04 3.05 -19.92
CA ASN A 302 14.73 2.52 -21.23
C ASN A 302 15.89 2.78 -22.20
N THR A 303 16.09 1.86 -23.13
CA THR A 303 17.11 1.96 -24.16
C THR A 303 16.50 2.23 -25.53
N SER A 304 17.37 2.55 -26.48
CA SER A 304 17.02 2.73 -27.87
C SER A 304 18.07 2.06 -28.75
N VAL A 305 17.68 1.68 -29.97
CA VAL A 305 18.59 1.08 -30.94
C VAL A 305 19.83 1.95 -31.18
N ASP A 306 19.69 3.28 -31.18
CA ASP A 306 20.83 4.19 -31.37
C ASP A 306 21.75 4.23 -30.15
N MET A 307 21.20 4.13 -28.94
CA MET A 307 21.98 3.99 -27.72
C MET A 307 22.79 2.68 -27.71
N LEU A 308 22.16 1.55 -28.08
CA LEU A 308 22.83 0.24 -28.15
C LEU A 308 23.98 0.26 -29.17
N LYS A 309 23.74 0.83 -30.36
CA LYS A 309 24.80 1.03 -31.37
C LYS A 309 25.94 1.91 -30.85
N PHE A 310 25.63 3.01 -30.16
CA PHE A 310 26.65 3.90 -29.60
C PHE A 310 27.54 3.18 -28.57
N LEU A 311 26.96 2.30 -27.76
CA LEU A 311 27.68 1.50 -26.78
C LEU A 311 28.38 0.26 -27.36
N ASN A 312 28.19 -0.03 -28.65
CA ASN A 312 28.60 -1.27 -29.33
C ASN A 312 27.98 -2.54 -28.75
N ASP A 313 26.75 -2.43 -28.24
CA ASP A 313 25.99 -3.55 -27.66
C ASP A 313 25.01 -4.17 -28.68
N PRO A 314 24.58 -5.44 -28.48
CA PRO A 314 23.65 -6.10 -29.38
C PRO A 314 22.29 -5.39 -29.49
N ASN A 315 21.74 -5.24 -30.69
CA ASN A 315 20.47 -4.53 -30.91
C ASN A 315 19.20 -5.34 -30.56
N ASP A 316 19.31 -6.44 -29.80
CA ASP A 316 18.22 -7.39 -29.54
C ASP A 316 17.53 -7.23 -28.17
N GLY A 317 17.85 -6.19 -27.40
CA GLY A 317 17.19 -5.89 -26.13
C GLY A 317 18.07 -5.08 -25.18
N GLY A 318 17.87 -5.27 -23.88
CA GLY A 318 18.72 -4.67 -22.85
C GLY A 318 18.08 -3.47 -22.16
N TRP A 319 17.85 -3.58 -20.85
CA TRP A 319 17.43 -2.45 -20.02
C TRP A 319 18.64 -1.79 -19.35
N PHE A 320 18.76 -0.48 -19.43
CA PHE A 320 19.96 0.23 -18.99
C PHE A 320 19.98 0.40 -17.49
N ILE A 321 21.12 0.12 -16.86
CA ILE A 321 21.36 0.37 -15.44
C ILE A 321 21.94 1.79 -15.33
N SER A 322 21.06 2.74 -15.06
CA SER A 322 21.41 4.16 -15.01
C SER A 322 22.15 4.52 -13.73
N LYS A 323 21.85 3.82 -12.63
CA LYS A 323 22.48 4.04 -11.33
C LYS A 323 22.57 2.75 -10.54
N VAL A 324 23.65 2.57 -9.77
CA VAL A 324 23.76 1.49 -8.79
C VAL A 324 24.03 2.10 -7.42
N PHE A 325 23.10 1.88 -6.49
CA PHE A 325 23.24 2.40 -5.15
C PHE A 325 24.28 1.62 -4.35
N LYS A 326 25.00 2.32 -3.46
CA LYS A 326 26.01 1.72 -2.59
C LYS A 326 25.38 0.74 -1.59
N LYS A 327 26.15 -0.28 -1.18
CA LYS A 327 25.72 -1.27 -0.17
C LYS A 327 24.42 -1.99 -0.54
N THR A 328 24.27 -2.31 -1.82
CA THR A 328 23.12 -3.04 -2.36
C THR A 328 23.57 -4.31 -3.06
N LEU A 329 22.61 -5.18 -3.38
CA LEU A 329 22.87 -6.47 -4.00
C LEU A 329 23.68 -6.34 -5.31
N PHE A 330 23.30 -5.39 -6.18
CA PHE A 330 24.03 -5.12 -7.43
C PHE A 330 25.45 -4.59 -7.17
N ALA A 331 25.61 -3.64 -6.25
CA ALA A 331 26.92 -3.09 -5.92
C ALA A 331 27.88 -4.15 -5.35
N GLU A 332 27.37 -5.05 -4.50
CA GLU A 332 28.16 -6.13 -3.88
C GLU A 332 28.56 -7.22 -4.90
N ASN A 333 27.87 -7.30 -6.05
CA ASN A 333 28.10 -8.29 -7.10
C ASN A 333 28.71 -7.72 -8.38
N ASP A 334 29.27 -6.51 -8.32
CA ASP A 334 29.99 -5.86 -9.42
C ASP A 334 29.12 -5.63 -10.68
N VAL A 335 27.83 -5.39 -10.45
CA VAL A 335 26.95 -4.72 -11.42
C VAL A 335 27.18 -3.22 -11.29
N ARG A 336 27.34 -2.52 -12.41
CA ARG A 336 27.78 -1.13 -12.44
C ARG A 336 26.84 -0.26 -13.25
N GLU A 337 26.91 1.04 -12.98
CA GLU A 337 26.31 2.06 -13.83
C GLU A 337 26.84 1.93 -15.25
N GLY A 338 25.95 1.99 -16.22
CA GLY A 338 26.29 1.80 -17.63
C GLY A 338 26.13 0.36 -18.13
N ASP A 339 25.89 -0.61 -17.25
CA ASP A 339 25.57 -1.98 -17.67
C ASP A 339 24.17 -2.04 -18.31
N LEU A 340 23.97 -2.99 -19.21
CA LEU A 340 22.67 -3.32 -19.77
C LEU A 340 22.24 -4.72 -19.35
N LEU A 341 21.04 -4.86 -18.82
CA LEU A 341 20.45 -6.13 -18.44
C LEU A 341 19.71 -6.76 -19.63
N TYR A 342 20.26 -7.82 -20.20
CA TYR A 342 19.69 -8.53 -21.36
C TYR A 342 18.94 -9.81 -20.99
N GLU A 343 19.30 -10.45 -19.88
CA GLU A 343 18.63 -11.67 -19.42
C GLU A 343 18.59 -11.72 -17.90
N ILE A 344 17.47 -12.18 -17.37
CA ILE A 344 17.27 -12.49 -15.96
C ILE A 344 16.63 -13.87 -15.84
N ASP A 345 17.31 -14.81 -15.19
CA ASP A 345 16.89 -16.21 -15.02
C ASP A 345 16.44 -16.91 -16.32
N GLY A 346 17.13 -16.65 -17.43
CA GLY A 346 16.79 -17.22 -18.74
C GLY A 346 15.74 -16.44 -19.52
N TYR A 347 15.08 -15.44 -18.91
CA TYR A 347 14.14 -14.56 -19.59
C TYR A 347 14.85 -13.39 -20.26
N LYS A 348 14.67 -13.25 -21.57
CA LYS A 348 15.19 -12.10 -22.32
C LYS A 348 14.47 -10.82 -21.93
N VAL A 349 15.27 -9.82 -21.55
CA VAL A 349 14.82 -8.48 -21.17
C VAL A 349 14.91 -7.56 -22.39
N ASP A 350 13.81 -6.90 -22.71
CA ASP A 350 13.77 -5.96 -23.81
C ASP A 350 14.25 -4.55 -23.42
N MET A 351 14.13 -3.60 -24.35
CA MET A 351 14.58 -2.21 -24.16
C MET A 351 13.80 -1.42 -23.10
N PHE A 352 12.68 -1.96 -22.63
CA PHE A 352 11.77 -1.30 -21.68
C PHE A 352 11.75 -1.98 -20.31
N GLY A 353 12.62 -2.98 -20.09
CA GLY A 353 12.63 -3.74 -18.84
C GLY A 353 11.50 -4.76 -18.75
N GLU A 354 10.91 -5.14 -19.88
CA GLU A 354 9.86 -6.15 -19.93
C GLU A 354 10.40 -7.50 -20.36
N ILE A 355 9.76 -8.56 -19.85
CA ILE A 355 10.08 -9.96 -20.13
C ILE A 355 8.82 -10.73 -20.52
N LYS A 356 9.00 -11.75 -21.37
CA LYS A 356 7.94 -12.72 -21.65
C LYS A 356 8.10 -13.93 -20.73
N VAL A 357 7.09 -14.18 -19.91
CA VAL A 357 7.06 -15.25 -18.90
C VAL A 357 5.96 -16.25 -19.22
N ASP A 358 6.08 -17.49 -18.75
CA ASP A 358 5.09 -18.54 -19.01
C ASP A 358 3.75 -18.30 -18.28
N TRP A 359 3.78 -17.53 -17.20
CA TRP A 359 2.64 -17.25 -16.33
C TRP A 359 1.81 -16.02 -16.74
N SER A 360 2.14 -15.35 -17.84
CA SER A 360 1.41 -14.19 -18.37
C SER A 360 1.38 -14.21 -19.90
N ASP A 361 0.24 -13.84 -20.52
CA ASP A 361 0.15 -13.68 -21.98
C ASP A 361 0.76 -12.36 -22.47
N ALA A 362 0.69 -11.34 -21.62
CA ALA A 362 1.38 -10.08 -21.83
C ALA A 362 2.81 -10.18 -21.30
N LYS A 363 3.68 -9.31 -21.80
CA LYS A 363 4.95 -9.06 -21.14
C LYS A 363 4.70 -8.46 -19.75
N VAL A 364 5.66 -8.66 -18.87
CA VAL A 364 5.62 -8.17 -17.50
C VAL A 364 6.93 -7.47 -17.18
N SER A 365 6.92 -6.60 -16.17
CA SER A 365 8.13 -5.96 -15.70
C SER A 365 9.09 -7.00 -15.10
N ILE A 366 10.41 -6.78 -15.20
CA ILE A 366 11.36 -7.62 -14.45
C ILE A 366 11.06 -7.62 -12.95
N PHE A 367 10.50 -6.53 -12.43
CA PHE A 367 10.15 -6.43 -11.01
C PHE A 367 9.06 -7.41 -10.61
N ASP A 368 8.14 -7.75 -11.52
CA ASP A 368 7.10 -8.76 -11.26
C ASP A 368 7.70 -10.14 -11.08
N LEU A 369 8.72 -10.49 -11.87
CA LEU A 369 9.48 -11.72 -11.68
C LEU A 369 10.19 -11.70 -10.33
N ILE A 370 10.98 -10.66 -10.05
CA ILE A 370 11.79 -10.55 -8.83
C ILE A 370 10.90 -10.60 -7.58
N ASN A 371 9.75 -9.94 -7.61
CA ASN A 371 8.78 -9.95 -6.53
C ASN A 371 8.17 -11.34 -6.28
N ARG A 372 8.33 -12.30 -7.18
CA ARG A 372 7.81 -13.66 -6.99
C ARG A 372 8.88 -14.67 -6.59
N LEU A 373 10.15 -14.27 -6.65
CA LEU A 373 11.26 -15.13 -6.28
C LEU A 373 11.42 -15.20 -4.75
N PRO A 374 11.67 -16.40 -4.18
CA PRO A 374 11.89 -16.53 -2.76
C PRO A 374 13.25 -15.92 -2.37
N ILE A 375 13.34 -15.45 -1.12
CA ILE A 375 14.62 -15.03 -0.55
C ILE A 375 15.58 -16.22 -0.54
N GLY A 376 16.82 -15.98 -0.95
CA GLY A 376 17.86 -16.99 -1.13
C GLY A 376 17.89 -17.63 -2.53
N HIS A 377 16.95 -17.30 -3.41
CA HIS A 377 16.97 -17.72 -4.82
C HIS A 377 18.26 -17.29 -5.51
N GLU A 378 18.86 -18.18 -6.30
CA GLU A 378 20.08 -17.88 -7.05
C GLU A 378 19.71 -17.17 -8.38
N LEU A 379 19.80 -15.85 -8.37
CA LEU A 379 19.49 -14.99 -9.50
C LEU A 379 20.63 -15.00 -10.52
N LYS A 380 20.32 -15.29 -11.78
CA LYS A 380 21.28 -15.34 -12.90
C LYS A 380 21.01 -14.20 -13.86
N LEU A 381 22.02 -13.38 -14.10
CA LEU A 381 21.94 -12.23 -15.01
C LEU A 381 22.90 -12.40 -16.18
N VAL A 382 22.44 -12.00 -17.36
CA VAL A 382 23.30 -11.69 -18.52
C VAL A 382 23.29 -10.18 -18.71
N LEU A 383 24.45 -9.59 -18.51
CA LEU A 383 24.69 -8.17 -18.68
C LEU A 383 25.57 -7.93 -19.91
N TYR A 384 25.49 -6.72 -20.45
CA TYR A 384 26.46 -6.20 -21.41
C TYR A 384 27.05 -4.88 -20.91
N ARG A 385 28.35 -4.71 -21.13
CA ARG A 385 29.10 -3.50 -20.78
C ARG A 385 30.03 -3.15 -21.93
N LYS A 386 29.64 -2.18 -22.76
CA LYS A 386 30.43 -1.71 -23.91
C LYS A 386 30.80 -2.83 -24.89
N GLY A 387 29.82 -3.67 -25.24
CA GLY A 387 29.95 -4.82 -26.13
C GLY A 387 30.45 -6.10 -25.47
N GLU A 388 30.92 -6.05 -24.22
CA GLU A 388 31.38 -7.23 -23.49
C GLU A 388 30.23 -7.91 -22.74
N LYS A 389 29.99 -9.19 -23.03
CA LYS A 389 29.00 -10.02 -22.32
C LYS A 389 29.53 -10.44 -20.95
N ILE A 390 28.78 -10.13 -19.90
CA ILE A 390 29.10 -10.42 -18.51
C ILE A 390 27.99 -11.29 -17.91
N ASN A 391 28.34 -12.44 -17.34
CA ASN A 391 27.39 -13.26 -16.58
C ASN A 391 27.58 -13.01 -15.09
N LYS A 392 26.48 -12.78 -14.36
CA LYS A 392 26.48 -12.64 -12.90
C LYS A 392 25.53 -13.66 -12.27
N THR A 393 25.89 -14.16 -11.10
CA THR A 393 25.05 -15.07 -10.34
C THR A 393 25.23 -14.78 -8.85
N PHE A 394 24.12 -14.54 -8.15
CA PHE A 394 24.13 -14.24 -6.72
C PHE A 394 22.78 -14.55 -6.08
N LYS A 395 22.76 -14.67 -4.76
CA LYS A 395 21.52 -14.94 -4.02
C LYS A 395 20.70 -13.68 -3.82
N LEU A 396 19.39 -13.79 -4.00
CA LEU A 396 18.45 -12.73 -3.71
C LEU A 396 18.32 -12.56 -2.19
N GLU A 397 18.51 -11.33 -1.70
CA GLU A 397 18.43 -10.99 -0.29
C GLU A 397 17.36 -9.93 -0.04
N CYS A 398 16.83 -9.87 1.18
CA CYS A 398 15.96 -8.77 1.58
C CYS A 398 16.76 -7.46 1.60
N ALA A 399 16.10 -6.36 1.22
CA ALA A 399 16.68 -5.04 1.39
C ALA A 399 17.02 -4.80 2.87
N LYS A 400 18.27 -4.40 3.16
CA LYS A 400 18.62 -3.93 4.50
C LYS A 400 17.94 -2.58 4.73
N PRO A 401 17.27 -2.37 5.88
CA PRO A 401 16.65 -1.09 6.17
C PRO A 401 17.71 0.01 6.19
N LEU A 402 17.44 1.10 5.47
CA LEU A 402 18.31 2.27 5.49
C LEU A 402 18.12 3.04 6.81
N PRO A 403 19.16 3.77 7.28
CA PRO A 403 19.04 4.63 8.45
C PRO A 403 17.84 5.57 8.39
N ILE A 404 17.63 6.23 7.25
CA ILE A 404 16.46 7.07 6.99
C ILE A 404 15.51 6.30 6.08
N ARG A 405 14.34 5.95 6.60
CA ARG A 405 13.29 5.17 5.92
C ARG A 405 11.94 5.47 6.53
N TYR A 406 10.87 4.88 5.98
CA TYR A 406 9.61 4.80 6.70
C TYR A 406 9.77 3.90 7.92
N ILE A 407 9.32 4.40 9.06
CA ILE A 407 9.20 3.68 10.31
C ILE A 407 7.72 3.41 10.53
N TYR A 408 7.39 2.20 10.96
CA TYR A 408 6.01 1.78 11.21
C TYR A 408 5.80 1.69 12.72
N PRO A 409 5.28 2.74 13.38
CA PRO A 409 5.22 2.80 14.84
C PRO A 409 4.53 1.57 15.43
N GLU A 410 3.45 1.07 14.85
CA GLU A 410 2.74 -0.12 15.29
C GLU A 410 3.64 -1.38 15.42
N PHE A 411 4.78 -1.45 14.73
CA PHE A 411 5.75 -2.56 14.77
C PHE A 411 7.14 -2.17 15.28
N GLU A 412 7.52 -0.90 15.19
CA GLU A 412 8.85 -0.39 15.52
C GLU A 412 8.78 0.61 16.68
N LYS A 413 9.80 0.58 17.55
CA LYS A 413 9.94 1.58 18.60
C LYS A 413 10.41 2.89 17.98
N VAL A 414 9.67 3.97 18.22
CA VAL A 414 10.11 5.33 17.92
C VAL A 414 10.75 5.92 19.17
N ASP A 415 12.01 6.33 19.06
CA ASP A 415 12.79 6.90 20.17
C ASP A 415 12.90 8.42 19.99
N PHE A 416 12.78 9.18 21.08
CA PHE A 416 12.87 10.64 21.05
C PHE A 416 13.41 11.17 22.38
N GLU A 417 13.92 12.41 22.36
CA GLU A 417 14.38 13.13 23.54
C GLU A 417 13.77 14.54 23.60
N ILE A 418 13.53 15.04 24.81
CA ILE A 418 13.09 16.42 25.04
C ILE A 418 14.14 17.12 25.92
N VAL A 419 14.81 18.13 25.38
CA VAL A 419 15.85 18.89 26.09
C VAL A 419 15.74 20.37 25.76
N GLY A 420 15.57 21.21 26.78
CA GLY A 420 15.50 22.67 26.60
C GLY A 420 14.33 23.15 25.74
N GLY A 421 13.31 22.31 25.59
CA GLY A 421 12.15 22.51 24.71
C GLY A 421 12.29 21.99 23.30
N MET A 422 13.46 21.49 22.90
CA MET A 422 13.64 20.82 21.62
C MET A 422 13.17 19.38 21.74
N VAL A 423 12.37 18.93 20.77
CA VAL A 423 11.96 17.54 20.62
C VAL A 423 12.79 16.94 19.51
N ILE A 424 13.64 15.97 19.85
CA ILE A 424 14.68 15.43 18.98
C ILE A 424 14.37 13.98 18.65
N MET A 425 14.40 13.67 17.35
CA MET A 425 14.15 12.33 16.81
C MET A 425 15.22 11.96 15.79
N GLU A 426 15.43 10.67 15.55
CA GLU A 426 16.13 10.24 14.33
C GLU A 426 15.25 10.50 13.12
N LEU A 427 15.84 11.05 12.06
CA LEU A 427 15.13 11.40 10.84
C LEU A 427 14.60 10.13 10.15
N ALA A 428 13.28 10.02 10.10
CA ALA A 428 12.52 9.06 9.30
C ALA A 428 11.82 9.76 8.12
N LEU A 429 11.52 9.02 7.05
CA LEU A 429 10.77 9.54 5.89
C LEU A 429 9.38 10.06 6.28
N ASN A 430 8.79 9.51 7.35
CA ASN A 430 7.52 9.97 7.89
C ASN A 430 7.54 11.44 8.35
N HIS A 431 8.72 12.03 8.60
CA HIS A 431 8.84 13.44 8.96
C HIS A 431 8.79 14.38 7.75
N VAL A 432 9.05 13.88 6.54
CA VAL A 432 9.25 14.73 5.36
C VAL A 432 7.97 15.50 5.03
N GLU A 433 6.83 14.82 4.90
CA GLU A 433 5.57 15.48 4.60
C GLU A 433 5.18 16.54 5.66
N PRO A 434 5.06 16.21 6.96
CA PRO A 434 4.62 17.19 7.96
C PRO A 434 5.59 18.35 8.19
N LEU A 435 6.90 18.14 7.99
CA LEU A 435 7.93 19.15 8.29
C LEU A 435 8.49 19.90 7.07
N SER A 436 8.24 19.43 5.84
CA SER A 436 8.75 20.06 4.61
C SER A 436 8.27 21.51 4.44
N LYS A 437 7.10 21.88 4.98
CA LYS A 437 6.61 23.26 5.00
C LYS A 437 7.46 24.21 5.86
N TYR A 438 8.24 23.68 6.80
CA TYR A 438 9.19 24.44 7.62
C TYR A 438 10.62 24.32 7.09
N ASN A 439 11.01 23.12 6.67
CA ASN A 439 12.30 22.87 6.04
C ASN A 439 12.12 22.15 4.69
N PRO A 440 12.04 22.88 3.56
CA PRO A 440 11.85 22.29 2.24
C PRO A 440 12.98 21.34 1.81
N TYR A 441 14.17 21.46 2.40
CA TYR A 441 15.31 20.58 2.08
C TYR A 441 15.08 19.13 2.54
N LEU A 442 14.11 18.87 3.42
CA LEU A 442 13.74 17.52 3.83
C LEU A 442 13.28 16.66 2.65
N ILE A 443 12.72 17.26 1.59
CA ILE A 443 12.31 16.55 0.37
C ILE A 443 13.50 15.85 -0.30
N ASN A 444 14.73 16.35 -0.13
CA ASN A 444 15.92 15.68 -0.66
C ASN A 444 16.12 14.29 -0.07
N TYR A 445 15.61 14.00 1.13
CA TYR A 445 15.71 12.68 1.75
C TYR A 445 14.78 11.63 1.13
N LEU A 446 13.82 12.03 0.29
CA LEU A 446 13.09 11.08 -0.57
C LEU A 446 14.05 10.44 -1.59
N GLN A 447 15.14 11.12 -1.95
CA GLN A 447 16.19 10.53 -2.77
C GLN A 447 17.03 9.57 -1.94
N ARG A 448 17.10 8.32 -2.41
CA ARG A 448 17.77 7.21 -1.70
C ARG A 448 19.24 7.48 -1.34
N ASP A 449 19.96 8.28 -2.12
CA ASP A 449 21.36 8.63 -1.83
C ASP A 449 21.54 9.36 -0.49
N ASN A 450 20.51 10.09 -0.07
CA ASN A 450 20.54 10.86 1.16
C ASN A 450 20.10 10.03 2.38
N GLN A 451 19.74 8.75 2.19
CA GLN A 451 19.18 7.90 3.24
C GLN A 451 20.20 7.01 3.97
N TYR A 452 21.46 6.98 3.51
CA TYR A 452 22.50 6.06 4.01
C TYR A 452 23.16 6.48 5.33
N GLU A 453 22.92 7.70 5.78
CA GLU A 453 23.50 8.23 7.01
C GLU A 453 22.39 8.73 7.93
N SER A 454 22.39 8.29 9.18
CA SER A 454 21.48 8.81 10.19
C SER A 454 21.61 10.33 10.33
N ARG A 455 20.49 10.98 10.62
CA ARG A 455 20.41 12.39 10.98
C ARG A 455 19.45 12.53 12.16
N LEU A 456 19.64 13.59 12.93
CA LEU A 456 18.71 13.99 13.97
C LEU A 456 17.93 15.21 13.49
N ILE A 457 16.64 15.23 13.79
CA ILE A 457 15.74 16.33 13.43
C ILE A 457 15.15 16.93 14.69
N ILE A 458 14.99 18.26 14.70
CA ILE A 458 14.15 18.97 15.66
C ILE A 458 12.71 18.84 15.16
N SER A 459 11.99 17.81 15.61
CA SER A 459 10.62 17.54 15.15
C SER A 459 9.64 18.62 15.63
N HIS A 460 9.90 19.20 16.81
CA HIS A 460 9.08 20.24 17.40
C HIS A 460 9.89 21.09 18.40
N ILE A 461 9.42 22.33 18.62
CA ILE A 461 9.93 23.23 19.65
C ILE A 461 8.78 23.62 20.57
N ILE A 462 8.87 23.20 21.84
CA ILE A 462 7.86 23.46 22.86
C ILE A 462 7.75 24.98 23.10
N PRO A 463 6.55 25.58 23.02
CA PRO A 463 6.36 27.00 23.31
C PRO A 463 6.78 27.37 24.74
N ASN A 464 7.17 28.63 24.94
CA ASN A 464 7.72 29.18 26.19
C ASN A 464 9.02 28.54 26.69
N SER A 465 9.61 27.60 25.95
CA SER A 465 10.91 27.03 26.28
C SER A 465 12.07 27.98 25.96
N GLN A 466 13.25 27.68 26.48
CA GLN A 466 14.48 28.39 26.10
C GLN A 466 14.79 28.28 24.61
N ALA A 467 14.61 27.10 24.00
CA ALA A 467 14.80 26.91 22.57
C ALA A 467 13.91 27.88 21.76
N GLN A 468 12.61 27.95 22.06
CA GLN A 468 11.70 28.88 21.39
C GLN A 468 12.09 30.35 21.64
N LYS A 469 12.39 30.72 22.89
CA LYS A 469 12.75 32.10 23.27
C LYS A 469 14.03 32.57 22.58
N SER A 470 14.91 31.65 22.19
CA SER A 470 16.14 31.99 21.44
C SER A 470 15.84 32.54 20.05
N ARG A 471 14.73 32.12 19.43
CA ARG A 471 14.37 32.45 18.02
C ARG A 471 15.51 32.20 17.03
N THR A 472 16.36 31.23 17.33
CA THR A 472 17.56 30.91 16.54
C THR A 472 17.44 29.56 15.85
N ILE A 473 16.71 28.62 16.45
CA ILE A 473 16.47 27.29 15.90
C ILE A 473 14.98 27.11 15.66
N GLU A 474 14.64 26.39 14.61
CA GLU A 474 13.26 26.12 14.18
C GLU A 474 12.99 24.61 14.08
N LYS A 475 11.70 24.26 14.01
CA LYS A 475 11.31 22.87 13.78
C LYS A 475 11.55 22.49 12.32
N GLY A 476 11.94 21.25 12.09
CA GLY A 476 12.35 20.75 10.78
C GLY A 476 13.85 20.86 10.51
N GLU A 477 14.60 21.63 11.31
CA GLU A 477 16.06 21.72 11.21
C GLU A 477 16.75 20.42 11.64
N LEU A 478 17.91 20.16 11.05
CA LEU A 478 18.71 18.98 11.34
C LEU A 478 19.86 19.32 12.28
N LEU A 479 20.13 18.46 13.26
CA LEU A 479 21.24 18.69 14.18
C LEU A 479 22.58 18.29 13.55
N GLU A 480 23.56 19.19 13.63
CA GLU A 480 24.95 18.93 13.27
C GLU A 480 25.79 18.57 14.51
N GLU A 481 25.77 19.43 15.53
CA GLU A 481 26.59 19.30 16.73
C GLU A 481 25.85 19.66 18.01
N ILE A 482 26.21 18.95 19.08
CA ILE A 482 25.85 19.30 20.45
C ILE A 482 27.14 19.44 21.25
N ASN A 483 27.36 20.57 21.91
CA ASN A 483 28.59 20.86 22.67
C ASN A 483 29.88 20.69 21.85
N GLY A 484 29.84 21.01 20.55
CA GLY A 484 30.96 20.83 19.61
C GLY A 484 31.23 19.36 19.24
N ILE A 485 30.35 18.44 19.64
CA ILE A 485 30.42 17.02 19.29
C ILE A 485 29.41 16.77 18.17
N LYS A 486 29.89 16.25 17.05
CA LYS A 486 29.03 15.86 15.92
C LYS A 486 28.04 14.77 16.35
N VAL A 487 26.76 14.96 16.04
CA VAL A 487 25.68 14.02 16.39
C VAL A 487 24.98 13.51 15.14
N ARG A 488 24.66 12.21 15.12
CA ARG A 488 23.95 11.55 14.01
C ARG A 488 22.85 10.61 14.46
N THR A 489 22.98 10.05 15.67
CA THR A 489 22.00 9.15 16.29
C THR A 489 21.52 9.68 17.63
N ILE A 490 20.40 9.16 18.13
CA ILE A 490 19.89 9.56 19.45
C ILE A 490 20.86 9.19 20.57
N SER A 491 21.68 8.15 20.37
CA SER A 491 22.75 7.77 21.30
C SER A 491 23.87 8.81 21.36
N ASP A 492 24.26 9.38 20.21
CA ASP A 492 25.26 10.45 20.16
C ASP A 492 24.73 11.70 20.86
N PHE A 493 23.47 12.04 20.60
CA PHE A 493 22.78 13.17 21.24
C PHE A 493 22.78 13.04 22.77
N ARG A 494 22.34 11.88 23.30
CA ARG A 494 22.34 11.60 24.74
C ARG A 494 23.72 11.81 25.35
N LYS A 495 24.76 11.24 24.77
CA LYS A 495 26.14 11.39 25.27
C LYS A 495 26.62 12.84 25.24
N ALA A 496 26.38 13.55 24.14
CA ALA A 496 26.82 14.92 23.97
C ALA A 496 26.08 15.90 24.91
N VAL A 497 24.79 15.69 25.16
CA VAL A 497 24.01 16.52 26.10
C VAL A 497 24.54 16.41 27.53
N LEU A 498 24.95 15.23 27.98
CA LEU A 498 25.45 15.05 29.35
C LEU A 498 26.74 15.85 29.66
N GLU A 499 27.54 16.18 28.64
CA GLU A 499 28.73 17.04 28.79
C GLU A 499 28.37 18.47 29.27
N SER A 500 27.13 18.92 29.01
CA SER A 500 26.61 20.22 29.48
C SER A 500 26.59 20.33 31.01
N ALA A 501 26.62 19.20 31.73
CA ALA A 501 26.70 19.19 33.19
C ALA A 501 28.01 19.77 33.72
N LYS A 502 29.08 19.82 32.91
CA LYS A 502 30.41 20.29 33.32
C LYS A 502 30.54 21.82 33.28
N ASN A 503 30.08 22.44 32.18
CA ASN A 503 30.21 23.88 31.96
C ASN A 503 28.89 24.65 32.22
N GLY A 504 27.75 23.97 32.39
CA GLY A 504 26.45 24.57 32.67
C GLY A 504 25.72 25.12 31.44
N TYR A 505 26.22 24.85 30.23
CA TYR A 505 25.64 25.32 28.97
C TYR A 505 25.51 24.17 27.97
N LEU A 506 24.44 24.21 27.18
CA LEU A 506 24.20 23.31 26.05
C LEU A 506 24.34 24.13 24.77
N SER A 507 25.38 23.90 23.97
CA SER A 507 25.46 24.51 22.63
C SER A 507 24.85 23.57 21.59
N VAL A 508 24.09 24.13 20.67
CA VAL A 508 23.42 23.42 19.57
C VAL A 508 23.83 24.08 18.27
N LYS A 509 24.25 23.29 17.30
CA LYS A 509 24.51 23.72 15.93
C LYS A 509 23.68 22.89 14.96
N THR A 510 22.98 23.53 14.03
CA THR A 510 22.17 22.86 13.01
C THR A 510 22.93 22.75 11.68
N GLU A 511 22.51 21.83 10.80
CA GLU A 511 23.11 21.68 9.46
C GLU A 511 22.81 22.91 8.58
N GLU A 512 21.76 23.66 8.91
CA GLU A 512 21.38 24.94 8.31
C GLU A 512 22.32 26.10 8.71
N GLY A 513 23.17 25.90 9.72
CA GLY A 513 24.18 26.86 10.15
C GLY A 513 23.81 27.69 11.39
N ASP A 514 22.64 27.45 11.98
CA ASP A 514 22.21 28.12 13.20
C ASP A 514 22.98 27.61 14.41
N PHE A 515 23.28 28.53 15.32
CA PHE A 515 24.05 28.23 16.52
C PHE A 515 23.43 28.92 17.74
N VAL A 516 23.05 28.13 18.73
CA VAL A 516 22.44 28.63 19.97
C VAL A 516 23.10 28.00 21.19
N VAL A 517 23.19 28.77 22.28
CA VAL A 517 23.68 28.29 23.58
C VAL A 517 22.58 28.48 24.62
N LEU A 518 22.17 27.39 25.26
CA LEU A 518 21.11 27.34 26.25
C LEU A 518 21.69 27.10 27.65
N SER A 519 21.15 27.76 28.67
CA SER A 519 21.61 27.56 30.05
C SER A 519 21.00 26.30 30.65
N VAL A 520 21.84 25.34 31.07
CA VAL A 520 21.39 24.10 31.73
C VAL A 520 20.62 24.43 33.02
N ALA A 521 21.03 25.45 33.76
CA ALA A 521 20.32 25.91 34.95
C ALA A 521 18.86 26.25 34.65
N LYS A 522 18.63 27.01 33.56
CA LYS A 522 17.30 27.42 33.12
C LYS A 522 16.51 26.25 32.52
N ILE A 523 17.16 25.37 31.74
CA ILE A 523 16.52 24.17 31.17
C ILE A 523 15.91 23.37 32.31
N LEU A 524 16.73 23.04 33.31
CA LEU A 524 16.31 22.22 34.44
C LEU A 524 15.29 22.92 35.35
N SER A 525 15.30 24.24 35.45
CA SER A 525 14.32 24.98 36.25
C SER A 525 12.95 25.10 35.57
N GLU A 526 12.90 25.12 34.23
CA GLU A 526 11.66 25.24 33.45
C GLU A 526 11.04 23.87 33.13
N GLU A 527 11.82 22.79 33.14
CA GLU A 527 11.42 21.44 32.72
C GLU A 527 10.13 20.93 33.40
N ASP A 528 10.01 21.06 34.72
CA ASP A 528 8.83 20.60 35.45
C ASP A 528 7.55 21.36 35.07
N LEU A 529 7.69 22.65 34.73
CA LEU A 529 6.56 23.46 34.30
C LEU A 529 6.14 23.07 32.88
N LEU A 530 7.10 22.97 31.96
CA LEU A 530 6.85 22.59 30.57
C LEU A 530 6.24 21.18 30.50
N ALA A 531 6.78 20.21 31.22
CA ALA A 531 6.25 18.83 31.26
C ALA A 531 4.78 18.77 31.70
N ARG A 532 4.39 19.64 32.64
CA ARG A 532 2.99 19.73 33.10
C ARG A 532 2.10 20.47 32.11
N GLU A 533 2.57 21.57 31.54
CA GLU A 533 1.79 22.40 30.60
C GLU A 533 1.53 21.68 29.28
N TYR A 534 2.54 20.96 28.76
CA TYR A 534 2.49 20.26 27.47
C TYR A 534 2.26 18.75 27.60
N VAL A 535 2.06 18.26 28.83
CA VAL A 535 1.67 16.87 29.15
C VAL A 535 2.63 15.85 28.54
N TYR A 536 3.91 15.94 28.88
CA TYR A 536 4.91 14.94 28.50
C TYR A 536 5.66 14.39 29.71
N GLU A 537 6.15 13.15 29.59
CA GLU A 537 7.02 12.56 30.59
C GLU A 537 8.47 12.99 30.38
N LYS A 538 9.12 13.44 31.46
CA LYS A 538 10.56 13.76 31.43
C LYS A 538 11.36 12.52 31.05
N THR A 539 12.19 12.65 30.02
CA THR A 539 13.03 11.56 29.55
C THR A 539 14.10 11.17 30.57
N ASP A 540 14.71 10.00 30.39
CA ASP A 540 15.79 9.57 31.30
C ASP A 540 17.04 10.43 31.14
N LEU A 541 17.29 10.97 29.94
CA LEU A 541 18.37 11.90 29.67
C LEU A 541 18.28 13.16 30.53
N ILE A 542 17.10 13.81 30.60
CA ILE A 542 16.97 15.07 31.35
C ILE A 542 17.08 14.83 32.86
N LYS A 543 16.57 13.68 33.35
CA LYS A 543 16.72 13.25 34.75
C LYS A 543 18.19 13.00 35.09
N GLU A 544 18.95 12.39 34.18
CA GLU A 544 20.39 12.15 34.35
C GLU A 544 21.19 13.45 34.31
N LEU A 545 20.92 14.33 33.36
CA LEU A 545 21.53 15.66 33.27
C LEU A 545 21.34 16.44 34.57
N TYR A 546 20.14 16.40 35.16
CA TYR A 546 19.86 17.01 36.46
C TYR A 546 20.74 16.47 37.59
N ARG A 547 20.90 15.14 37.66
CA ARG A 547 21.73 14.48 38.68
C ARG A 547 23.19 14.91 38.56
N LEU A 548 23.76 14.85 37.35
CA LEU A 548 25.15 15.21 37.10
C LEU A 548 25.40 16.70 37.37
N TYR A 549 24.53 17.59 36.88
CA TYR A 549 24.66 19.03 37.08
C TYR A 549 24.62 19.43 38.56
N LYS A 550 23.76 18.78 39.37
CA LYS A 550 23.76 18.99 40.82
C LYS A 550 25.00 18.46 41.52
N SER A 551 25.56 17.34 41.08
CA SER A 551 26.79 16.79 41.65
C SER A 551 27.98 17.73 41.42
N ASN A 552 28.10 18.28 40.21
CA ASN A 552 29.21 19.16 39.83
C ASN A 552 29.15 20.55 40.50
N LYS A 553 27.98 20.98 41.01
CA LYS A 553 27.86 22.21 41.82
C LYS A 553 28.20 22.05 43.29
N LYS A 554 28.27 20.81 43.80
CA LYS A 554 28.59 20.51 45.20
C LYS A 554 30.09 20.30 45.42
N ASN A 555 30.83 20.04 44.35
CA ASN A 555 32.30 20.05 44.29
C ASN A 555 32.76 21.41 43.78
#